data_AF-A0A970GSL3-F1
#
_entry.id   AF-A0A970GSL3-F1
#
_cell.length_a   1.000
_cell.length_b   1.000
_cell.length_c   1.000
_cell.angle_alpha   90.00
_cell.angle_beta   90.00
_cell.angle_gamma   90.00
#
_symmetry.space_group_name_H-M   'P 1'
#
loop_
_entity.id
_entity.type
_entity.pdbx_description
1 polymer ?
#
loop_
_entity_poly.entity_id
_entity_poly.type
_entity_poly.pdbx_seq_one_letter_code
_entity_poly.pdbx_strand_id
1 'polypeptide(L)'
;MADEAPGADLRLAEALAAEGQWALALAECRRAELAAPESPTADRARQLAVTARQQLAGTTNNHARLRWSSLPVLASRLLVGFYRRQVGPAIGSRCELHPSCSAYLLEACRAHGILGFALLGDRLFREPAVSGARERMITLPGGRRKVADPLSDHDFWMEKQP
;
A
#
# COMPACT_ATOMS: atom_id res chain seq x y z
N MET A 1 15.37 -45.67 29.07
CA MET A 1 14.65 -45.39 27.82
C MET A 1 13.26 -44.99 28.23
N ALA A 2 12.97 -43.69 28.28
CA ALA A 2 11.66 -43.19 28.67
C ALA A 2 10.66 -43.56 27.55
N ASP A 3 9.61 -44.28 27.92
CA ASP A 3 8.52 -44.65 27.04
C ASP A 3 7.72 -43.38 26.72
N GLU A 4 7.90 -42.85 25.51
CA GLU A 4 7.21 -41.65 25.06
C GLU A 4 5.73 -41.99 24.92
N ALA A 5 4.88 -41.37 25.74
CA ALA A 5 3.44 -41.64 25.70
C ALA A 5 2.90 -41.46 24.28
N PRO A 6 2.08 -42.39 23.75
CA PRO A 6 1.58 -42.32 22.39
C PRO A 6 0.77 -41.03 22.19
N GLY A 7 1.33 -40.08 21.45
CA GLY A 7 0.75 -38.74 21.21
C GLY A 7 1.57 -37.56 21.76
N ALA A 8 2.70 -37.79 22.43
CA ALA A 8 3.61 -36.75 22.91
C ALA A 8 4.73 -36.36 21.91
N ASP A 9 4.79 -37.03 20.74
CA ASP A 9 5.80 -36.77 19.70
C ASP A 9 5.50 -35.47 18.93
N LEU A 10 6.52 -34.62 18.80
CA LEU A 10 6.43 -33.32 18.14
C LEU A 10 6.76 -33.36 16.64
N ARG A 11 7.22 -34.50 16.10
CA ARG A 11 7.68 -34.62 14.70
C ARG A 11 6.68 -34.12 13.66
N LEU A 12 5.39 -34.37 13.87
CA LEU A 12 4.35 -33.91 12.95
C LEU A 12 4.21 -32.38 12.98
N ALA A 13 4.26 -31.77 14.16
CA ALA A 13 4.19 -30.31 14.30
C ALA A 13 5.41 -29.63 13.64
N GLU A 14 6.61 -30.21 13.79
CA GLU A 14 7.84 -29.72 13.16
C GLU A 14 7.77 -29.80 11.62
N ALA A 15 7.27 -30.91 11.07
CA ALA A 15 7.08 -31.07 9.63
C ALA A 15 6.08 -30.03 9.07
N LEU A 16 4.93 -29.86 9.73
CA LEU A 16 3.93 -28.86 9.33
C LEU A 16 4.48 -27.43 9.39
N ALA A 17 5.31 -27.12 10.39
CA ALA A 17 5.99 -25.83 10.49
C ALA A 17 6.99 -25.61 9.35
N ALA A 18 7.77 -26.63 8.99
CA ALA A 18 8.71 -26.57 7.86
C ALA A 18 8.01 -26.34 6.52
N GLU A 19 6.79 -26.86 6.35
CA GLU A 19 5.94 -26.63 5.18
C GLU A 19 5.19 -25.27 5.22
N GLY A 20 5.33 -24.49 6.29
CA GLY A 20 4.62 -23.22 6.48
C GLY A 20 3.13 -23.37 6.82
N GLN A 21 2.67 -24.58 7.16
CA GLN A 21 1.30 -24.87 7.57
C GLN A 21 1.07 -24.50 9.06
N TRP A 22 1.31 -23.23 9.40
CA TRP A 22 1.41 -22.74 10.79
C TRP A 22 0.16 -22.99 11.65
N ALA A 23 -1.03 -22.98 11.05
CA ALA A 23 -2.28 -23.25 11.78
C ALA A 23 -2.39 -24.71 12.23
N LEU A 24 -1.99 -25.65 11.36
CA LEU A 24 -1.99 -27.08 11.66
C LEU A 24 -0.85 -27.41 12.63
N ALA A 25 0.33 -26.82 12.44
CA ALA A 25 1.44 -26.94 13.38
C ALA A 25 1.04 -26.52 14.81
N LEU A 26 0.30 -25.40 14.96
CA LEU A 26 -0.19 -24.94 16.25
C LEU A 26 -1.18 -25.91 16.90
N ALA A 27 -2.06 -26.53 16.11
CA ALA A 27 -3.01 -27.52 16.60
C ALA A 27 -2.29 -28.78 17.13
N GLU A 28 -1.27 -29.26 16.41
CA GLU A 28 -0.47 -30.40 16.83
C GLU A 28 0.42 -30.10 18.05
N CYS A 29 1.01 -28.91 18.16
CA CYS A 29 1.69 -28.49 19.39
C CYS A 29 0.77 -28.57 20.62
N ARG A 30 -0.48 -28.12 20.48
CA ARG A 30 -1.46 -28.16 21.56
C ARG A 30 -1.85 -29.59 21.95
N ARG A 31 -1.95 -30.49 20.97
CA ARG A 31 -2.21 -31.91 21.20
C ARG A 31 -1.06 -32.55 21.97
N ALA A 32 0.20 -32.31 21.57
CA ALA A 32 1.39 -32.83 22.24
C ALA A 32 1.51 -32.30 23.67
N GLU A 33 1.23 -31.02 23.90
CA GLU A 33 1.21 -30.41 25.24
C GLU A 33 0.16 -31.06 26.15
N LEU A 34 -1.05 -31.32 25.63
CA LEU A 34 -2.13 -31.96 26.39
C LEU A 34 -1.85 -33.44 26.68
N ALA A 35 -1.10 -34.12 25.80
CA ALA A 35 -0.76 -35.53 25.97
C ALA A 35 0.23 -35.76 27.12
N ALA A 36 1.18 -34.84 27.34
CA ALA A 36 2.21 -34.98 28.36
C ALA A 36 2.68 -33.62 28.91
N PRO A 37 1.91 -32.95 29.79
CA PRO A 37 2.12 -31.55 30.16
C PRO A 37 3.42 -31.25 30.93
N GLU A 38 4.01 -32.24 31.60
CA GLU A 38 5.28 -32.10 32.36
C GLU A 38 6.50 -32.65 31.62
N SER A 39 6.33 -33.05 30.36
CA SER A 39 7.41 -33.62 29.56
C SER A 39 8.30 -32.54 28.92
N PRO A 40 9.58 -32.81 28.66
CA PRO A 40 10.44 -31.90 27.90
C PRO A 40 9.92 -31.65 26.46
N THR A 41 9.06 -32.52 25.92
CA THR A 41 8.40 -32.28 24.63
C THR A 41 7.31 -31.22 24.71
N ALA A 42 6.63 -31.06 25.86
CA ALA A 42 5.65 -29.99 26.07
C ALA A 42 6.31 -28.59 26.05
N ASP A 43 7.50 -28.44 26.63
CA ASP A 43 8.23 -27.16 26.57
C ASP A 43 8.63 -26.78 25.14
N ARG A 44 9.07 -27.76 24.34
CA ARG A 44 9.36 -27.56 22.91
C ARG A 44 8.10 -27.24 22.12
N ALA A 45 6.99 -27.92 22.41
CA ALA A 45 5.69 -27.65 21.79
C ALA A 45 5.21 -26.22 22.07
N ARG A 46 5.40 -25.72 23.30
CA ARG A 46 5.10 -24.33 23.68
C ARG A 46 5.94 -23.33 22.89
N GLN A 47 7.25 -23.57 22.77
CA GLN A 47 8.14 -22.71 22.00
C GLN A 47 7.71 -22.66 20.52
N LEU A 48 7.46 -23.81 19.90
CA LEU A 48 7.00 -23.90 18.52
C LEU A 48 5.64 -23.24 18.31
N ALA A 49 4.72 -23.37 19.28
CA ALA A 49 3.42 -22.71 19.25
C ALA A 49 3.52 -21.18 19.30
N VAL A 50 4.47 -20.62 20.05
CA VAL A 50 4.75 -19.17 20.06
C VAL A 50 5.19 -18.71 18.66
N THR A 51 6.13 -19.42 18.04
CA THR A 51 6.61 -19.10 16.68
C THR A 51 5.50 -19.20 15.64
N ALA A 52 4.67 -20.26 15.69
CA ALA A 52 3.54 -20.43 14.77
C ALA A 52 2.52 -19.28 14.90
N ARG A 53 2.22 -18.83 16.12
CA ARG A 53 1.34 -17.67 16.34
C ARG A 53 1.91 -16.37 15.77
N GLN A 54 3.22 -16.14 15.91
CA GLN A 54 3.88 -14.97 15.34
C GLN A 54 3.80 -14.97 13.80
N GLN A 55 3.98 -16.13 13.16
CA GLN A 55 3.86 -16.28 11.71
C GLN A 55 2.42 -16.07 11.22
N LEU A 56 1.42 -16.61 11.92
CA LEU A 56 0.00 -16.36 11.63
C LEU A 56 -0.42 -14.89 11.84
N ALA A 57 0.17 -14.21 12.82
CA ALA A 57 -0.04 -12.77 13.00
C ALA A 57 0.64 -11.97 11.87
N GLY A 58 1.78 -12.43 11.36
CA GLY A 58 2.46 -11.82 10.22
C GLY A 58 1.66 -11.89 8.91
N THR A 59 0.95 -13.00 8.67
CA THR A 59 0.09 -13.14 7.47
C THR A 59 -1.15 -12.26 7.53
N THR A 60 -1.77 -12.11 8.71
CA THR A 60 -2.94 -11.22 8.91
C THR A 60 -2.54 -9.73 8.90
N ASN A 61 -1.37 -9.38 9.43
CA ASN A 61 -0.84 -8.02 9.38
C ASN A 61 -0.48 -7.54 7.96
N ASN A 62 -0.36 -8.45 6.99
CA ASN A 62 -0.17 -8.05 5.61
C ASN A 62 -1.46 -7.48 4.98
N HIS A 63 -2.64 -7.90 5.47
CA HIS A 63 -3.94 -7.32 5.10
C HIS A 63 -4.31 -6.10 5.97
N ALA A 64 -3.77 -5.98 7.19
CA ALA A 64 -3.88 -4.78 8.01
C ALA A 64 -2.99 -3.62 7.51
N ARG A 65 -2.29 -3.80 6.39
CA ARG A 65 -1.84 -2.70 5.52
C ARG A 65 -2.96 -2.20 4.59
N LEU A 66 -4.20 -2.11 5.05
CA LEU A 66 -5.00 -0.94 4.70
C LEU A 66 -4.34 0.26 5.38
N ARG A 67 -3.20 0.66 4.81
CA ARG A 67 -2.52 1.91 5.14
C ARG A 67 -3.57 2.99 5.04
N TRP A 68 -3.63 3.87 6.03
CA TRP A 68 -4.44 5.08 5.97
C TRP A 68 -4.16 5.93 4.71
N SER A 69 -3.05 5.64 4.01
CA SER A 69 -2.71 6.03 2.63
C SER A 69 -3.72 5.63 1.54
N SER A 70 -4.64 4.69 1.80
CA SER A 70 -5.47 4.06 0.75
C SER A 70 -6.82 4.76 0.56
N LEU A 71 -7.39 5.32 1.62
CA LEU A 71 -8.70 5.99 1.58
C LEU A 71 -8.67 7.30 0.77
N PRO A 72 -7.66 8.19 0.94
CA PRO A 72 -7.57 9.40 0.13
C PRO A 72 -7.29 9.08 -1.35
N VAL A 73 -6.54 8.02 -1.64
CA VAL A 73 -6.23 7.58 -3.01
C VAL A 73 -7.45 6.98 -3.70
N LEU A 74 -8.29 6.23 -2.99
CA LEU A 74 -9.54 5.72 -3.53
C LEU A 74 -10.56 6.84 -3.73
N ALA A 75 -10.70 7.72 -2.74
CA ALA A 75 -11.59 8.89 -2.82
C ALA A 75 -11.19 9.85 -3.95
N SER A 76 -9.89 10.15 -4.10
CA SER A 76 -9.39 10.97 -5.21
C SER A 76 -9.59 10.30 -6.57
N ARG A 77 -9.42 8.98 -6.70
CA ARG A 77 -9.74 8.26 -7.95
C ARG A 77 -11.22 8.33 -8.31
N LEU A 78 -12.11 8.16 -7.33
CA LEU A 78 -13.56 8.25 -7.53
C LEU A 78 -13.98 9.68 -7.89
N LEU A 79 -13.44 10.68 -7.20
CA LEU A 79 -13.72 12.09 -7.46
C LEU A 79 -13.17 12.52 -8.84
N VAL A 80 -11.95 12.11 -9.19
CA VAL A 80 -11.39 12.32 -10.53
C VAL A 80 -12.22 11.61 -11.59
N GLY A 81 -12.67 10.38 -11.33
CA GLY A 81 -13.54 9.63 -12.22
C GLY A 81 -14.86 10.34 -12.46
N PHE A 82 -15.53 10.79 -11.40
CA PHE A 82 -16.76 11.57 -11.45
C PHE A 82 -16.57 12.89 -12.21
N TYR A 83 -15.51 13.65 -11.89
CA TYR A 83 -15.16 14.88 -12.59
C TYR A 83 -14.90 14.64 -14.09
N ARG A 84 -14.13 13.60 -14.45
CA ARG A 84 -13.88 13.24 -15.86
C ARG A 84 -15.15 12.85 -16.61
N ARG A 85 -16.12 12.22 -15.93
CA ARG A 85 -17.38 11.79 -16.55
C ARG A 85 -18.40 12.92 -16.70
N GLN A 86 -18.49 13.80 -15.70
CA GLN A 86 -19.49 14.87 -15.62
C GLN A 86 -19.00 16.19 -16.23
N VAL A 87 -17.73 16.54 -15.99
CA VAL A 87 -17.13 17.83 -16.36
C VAL A 87 -16.23 17.69 -17.60
N GLY A 88 -15.62 16.51 -17.81
CA GLY A 88 -14.82 16.20 -19.00
C GLY A 88 -15.52 16.46 -20.35
N PRO A 89 -16.83 16.16 -20.52
CA PRO A 89 -17.56 16.48 -21.75
C PRO A 89 -17.71 18.00 -21.98
N ALA A 90 -17.78 18.80 -20.90
CA ALA A 90 -17.93 20.26 -20.98
C ALA A 90 -16.58 20.98 -21.23
N ILE A 91 -15.48 20.44 -20.71
CA ILE A 91 -14.13 21.05 -20.82
C ILE A 91 -13.34 20.50 -22.02
N GLY A 92 -13.65 19.31 -22.53
CA GLY A 92 -12.92 18.73 -23.68
C GLY A 92 -11.41 18.54 -23.44
N SER A 93 -10.60 18.58 -24.50
CA SER A 93 -9.13 18.48 -24.43
C SER A 93 -8.43 19.80 -24.11
N ARG A 94 -9.13 20.76 -23.48
CA ARG A 94 -8.70 22.17 -23.36
C ARG A 94 -7.57 22.45 -22.37
N CYS A 95 -7.18 21.49 -21.53
CA CYS A 95 -6.05 21.69 -20.63
C CYS A 95 -4.77 21.83 -21.46
N GLU A 96 -4.26 23.06 -21.57
CA GLU A 96 -3.02 23.39 -22.28
C GLU A 96 -1.80 22.86 -21.51
N LEU A 97 -1.95 22.53 -20.22
CA LEU A 97 -0.89 22.04 -19.36
C LEU A 97 -0.67 20.52 -19.46
N HIS A 98 0.56 20.10 -19.19
CA HIS A 98 0.98 18.71 -19.08
C HIS A 98 1.81 18.47 -17.81
N PRO A 99 1.47 17.46 -16.97
CA PRO A 99 0.33 16.55 -17.07
C PRO A 99 -1.04 17.26 -16.96
N SER A 100 -2.14 16.59 -17.34
CA SER A 100 -3.49 17.17 -17.18
C SER A 100 -3.84 17.31 -15.70
N CYS A 101 -4.71 18.27 -15.33
CA CYS A 101 -5.06 18.52 -13.92
C CYS A 101 -5.51 17.27 -13.14
N SER A 102 -6.22 16.35 -13.81
CA SER A 102 -6.61 15.04 -13.26
C SER A 102 -5.44 14.07 -13.05
N ALA A 103 -4.47 14.05 -13.98
CA ALA A 103 -3.26 13.24 -13.86
C ALA A 103 -2.34 13.81 -12.78
N TYR A 104 -2.23 15.14 -12.72
CA TYR A 104 -1.52 15.86 -11.68
C TYR A 104 -2.11 15.58 -10.29
N LEU A 105 -3.43 15.68 -10.12
CA LEU A 105 -4.06 15.38 -8.83
C LEU A 105 -3.77 13.94 -8.38
N LEU A 106 -3.80 12.98 -9.30
CA LEU A 106 -3.45 11.60 -8.98
C LEU A 106 -1.98 11.45 -8.57
N GLU A 107 -1.08 12.15 -9.23
CA GLU A 107 0.34 12.17 -8.90
C GLU A 107 0.58 12.82 -7.53
N ALA A 108 0.01 14.00 -7.32
CA ALA A 108 0.09 14.75 -6.07
C ALA A 108 -0.53 14.00 -4.89
N CYS A 109 -1.68 13.32 -5.09
CA CYS A 109 -2.28 12.50 -4.05
C CYS A 109 -1.51 11.21 -3.77
N ARG A 110 -0.77 10.66 -4.75
CA ARG A 110 0.12 9.52 -4.51
C ARG A 110 1.37 9.91 -3.73
N ALA A 111 1.94 11.08 -4.04
CA ALA A 111 3.13 11.58 -3.36
C ALA A 111 2.82 12.12 -1.96
N HIS A 112 1.78 12.95 -1.85
CA HIS A 112 1.51 13.79 -0.66
C HIS A 112 0.15 13.53 0.01
N GLY A 113 -0.60 12.52 -0.43
CA GLY A 113 -1.89 12.17 0.18
C GLY A 113 -2.95 13.27 0.00
N ILE A 114 -3.58 13.71 1.09
CA ILE A 114 -4.63 14.75 1.01
C ILE A 114 -4.08 16.12 0.59
N LEU A 115 -2.79 16.38 0.83
CA LEU A 115 -2.12 17.62 0.40
C LEU A 115 -2.08 17.73 -1.13
N GLY A 116 -2.26 16.64 -1.87
CA GLY A 116 -2.41 16.68 -3.32
C GLY A 116 -3.57 17.57 -3.79
N PHE A 117 -4.63 17.71 -2.99
CA PHE A 117 -5.72 18.65 -3.28
C PHE A 117 -5.30 20.11 -3.11
N ALA A 118 -4.50 20.41 -2.10
CA ALA A 118 -3.95 21.75 -1.88
C ALA A 118 -2.96 22.13 -3.00
N LEU A 119 -2.12 21.18 -3.42
CA LEU A 119 -1.19 21.36 -4.55
C LEU A 119 -1.92 21.54 -5.89
N LEU A 120 -3.04 20.84 -6.11
CA LEU A 120 -3.89 21.11 -7.27
C LEU A 120 -4.53 22.50 -7.19
N GLY A 121 -4.98 22.91 -6.00
CA GLY A 121 -5.51 24.26 -5.77
C GLY A 121 -4.50 25.34 -6.13
N ASP A 122 -3.27 25.25 -5.59
CA ASP A 122 -2.18 26.17 -5.91
C ASP A 122 -1.91 26.25 -7.42
N ARG A 123 -1.87 25.08 -8.09
CA ARG A 123 -1.70 25.00 -9.53
C ARG A 123 -2.80 25.72 -10.32
N LEU A 124 -4.07 25.57 -9.92
CA LEU A 124 -5.20 26.23 -10.59
C LEU A 124 -5.14 27.77 -10.44
N PHE A 125 -4.64 28.28 -9.30
CA PHE A 125 -4.43 29.72 -9.13
C PHE A 125 -3.28 30.26 -9.98
N ARG A 126 -2.24 29.45 -10.21
CA ARG A 126 -1.06 29.81 -11.01
C ARG A 126 -1.26 29.61 -12.53
N GLU A 127 -2.13 28.70 -12.93
CA GLU A 127 -2.44 28.32 -14.32
C GLU A 127 -2.65 29.51 -15.29
N PRO A 128 -3.43 30.57 -14.98
CA PRO A 128 -3.64 31.67 -15.91
C PRO A 128 -2.36 32.45 -16.25
N ALA A 129 -1.41 32.54 -15.31
CA ALA A 129 -0.13 33.22 -15.54
C ALA A 129 0.83 32.36 -16.39
N VAL A 130 0.88 31.05 -16.12
CA VAL A 130 1.81 30.12 -16.78
C VAL A 130 1.33 29.70 -18.17
N SER A 131 0.03 29.49 -18.36
CA SER A 131 -0.56 29.18 -19.67
C SER A 131 -0.49 30.36 -20.63
N GLY A 132 -0.63 31.60 -20.11
CA GLY A 132 -0.48 32.83 -20.89
C GLY A 132 0.95 33.09 -21.35
N ALA A 133 1.95 32.77 -20.51
CA ALA A 133 3.37 32.98 -20.83
C ALA A 133 3.92 32.01 -21.89
N ARG A 134 3.33 30.79 -22.02
CA ARG A 134 3.73 29.73 -22.97
C ARG A 134 5.23 29.38 -22.97
N GLU A 135 5.93 29.74 -21.90
CA GLU A 135 7.39 29.75 -21.83
C GLU A 135 8.00 28.33 -21.87
N ARG A 136 7.28 27.33 -21.34
CA ARG A 136 7.74 25.93 -21.24
C ARG A 136 6.92 24.98 -22.12
N MET A 137 6.83 25.27 -23.41
CA MET A 137 6.06 24.44 -24.32
C MET A 137 6.81 23.17 -24.73
N ILE A 138 6.28 22.01 -24.35
CA ILE A 138 6.79 20.69 -24.71
C ILE A 138 5.95 20.06 -25.81
N THR A 139 6.60 19.24 -26.64
CA THR A 139 5.94 18.46 -27.69
C THR A 139 5.71 17.04 -27.18
N LEU A 140 4.44 16.63 -27.09
CA LEU A 140 4.08 15.28 -26.70
C LEU A 140 4.21 14.28 -27.86
N PRO A 141 4.34 12.97 -27.57
CA PRO A 141 4.19 11.91 -28.55
C PRO A 141 2.84 12.06 -29.29
N GLY A 142 2.91 12.26 -30.61
CA GLY A 142 1.76 12.60 -31.46
C GLY A 142 1.67 14.08 -31.89
N GLY A 143 2.73 14.87 -31.70
CA GLY A 143 2.86 16.22 -32.28
C GLY A 143 2.04 17.32 -31.60
N ARG A 144 1.35 17.00 -30.49
CA ARG A 144 0.58 17.98 -29.71
C ARG A 144 1.52 18.80 -28.84
N ARG A 145 1.36 20.13 -28.86
CA ARG A 145 2.12 21.06 -28.00
C ARG A 145 1.33 21.37 -26.75
N LYS A 146 1.98 21.33 -25.59
CA LYS A 146 1.42 21.66 -24.28
C LYS A 146 2.44 22.39 -23.43
N VAL A 147 2.00 23.17 -22.46
CA VAL A 147 2.87 23.82 -21.48
C VAL A 147 3.20 22.82 -20.37
N ALA A 148 4.49 22.58 -20.11
CA ALA A 148 4.93 21.70 -19.05
C ALA A 148 4.73 22.37 -17.68
N ASP A 149 4.12 21.61 -16.77
CA ASP A 149 3.81 22.04 -15.40
C ASP A 149 3.87 20.81 -14.47
N PRO A 150 5.10 20.33 -14.18
CA PRO A 150 5.33 19.11 -13.42
C PRO A 150 5.04 19.30 -11.91
N LEU A 151 4.82 18.21 -11.19
CA LEU A 151 4.59 18.24 -9.74
C LEU A 151 5.75 18.87 -8.96
N SER A 152 6.99 18.67 -9.43
CA SER A 152 8.21 19.23 -8.87
C SER A 152 8.18 20.75 -8.68
N ASP A 153 7.43 21.48 -9.52
CA ASP A 153 7.35 22.94 -9.44
C ASP A 153 6.52 23.42 -8.23
N HIS A 154 5.72 22.54 -7.62
CA HIS A 154 4.82 22.87 -6.53
C HIS A 154 5.21 22.22 -5.20
N ASP A 155 5.96 21.13 -5.23
CA ASP A 155 6.37 20.38 -4.03
C ASP A 155 7.87 20.46 -3.71
N PHE A 156 8.65 21.27 -4.45
CA PHE A 156 10.08 21.51 -4.20
C PHE A 156 10.43 21.92 -2.76
N TRP A 157 9.48 22.52 -2.04
CA TRP A 157 9.63 22.95 -0.64
C TRP A 157 9.26 21.87 0.38
N MET A 158 8.57 20.81 -0.06
CA MET A 158 8.20 19.66 0.76
C MET A 158 9.23 18.53 0.65
N GLU A 159 9.96 18.46 -0.46
CA GLU A 159 11.04 17.49 -0.65
C GLU A 159 12.23 17.89 0.24
N LYS A 160 12.51 17.10 1.28
CA LYS A 160 13.71 17.29 2.09
C LYS A 160 14.91 17.22 1.14
N GLN A 161 15.63 18.33 0.99
CA GLN A 161 16.95 18.30 0.35
C GLN A 161 17.82 17.29 1.12
N PRO A 162 18.61 16.46 0.41
CA PRO A 162 19.41 15.40 1.01
C PRO A 162 20.40 15.91 2.06
#